data_AF-R9JJX9-F1
#
_entry.id   AF-R9JJX9-F1
#
_cell.length_a   1.000
_cell.length_b   1.000
_cell.length_c   1.000
_cell.angle_alpha   90.00
_cell.angle_beta   90.00
_cell.angle_gamma   90.00
#
_symmetry.space_group_name_H-M   'P 1'
#
loop_
_entity.id
_entity.type
_entity.pdbx_description
1 polymer ?
#
loop_
_entity_poly.entity_id
_entity_poly.type
_entity_poly.pdbx_seq_one_letter_code
_entity_poly.pdbx_strand_id
1 'polypeptide(L)'
;MKCPKCGEELRRSKKDPNYGLCDNCRKKFKWVDDYDEDDYEEDDEYIEEKPAKRKTKSVPNARSRSKHKKKKSNGMVIGIVIALVVLLIAVAIILFFVKGRDKDKEKDSQPQNNQEVQKPSSEDATLNGQEQPQTTPELTDLTGIWRSESNEGAWMEATISADSISVDWVSDEGSTRSIYWVGTYTAPTEPIENYTWVSNRNAEQTDNALLASTDDTKEFTYASGKISYSVSMMGTTTQMELSRAQ
;
A
#
# COMPACT_ATOMS: atom_id res chain seq x y z
N MET A 1 -10.74 -8.57 41.68
CA MET A 1 -9.38 -9.09 41.41
C MET A 1 -8.73 -9.64 42.68
N LYS A 2 -7.85 -10.64 42.56
CA LYS A 2 -7.14 -11.26 43.70
C LYS A 2 -5.73 -10.70 43.91
N CYS A 3 -5.21 -10.79 45.14
CA CYS A 3 -3.90 -10.30 45.54
C CYS A 3 -2.77 -11.22 45.04
N PRO A 4 -1.80 -10.73 44.23
CA PRO A 4 -0.70 -11.55 43.73
C PRO A 4 0.26 -12.10 44.79
N LYS A 5 0.09 -11.74 46.08
CA LYS A 5 0.97 -12.16 47.17
C LYS A 5 0.35 -13.13 48.17
N CYS A 6 -0.97 -13.23 48.24
CA CYS A 6 -1.65 -14.13 49.18
C CYS A 6 -2.96 -14.73 48.65
N GLY A 7 -3.34 -14.47 47.39
CA GLY A 7 -4.58 -14.99 46.78
C GLY A 7 -5.87 -14.32 47.27
N GLU A 8 -5.83 -13.56 48.36
CA GLU A 8 -7.00 -12.90 48.95
C GLU A 8 -7.65 -11.86 48.02
N GLU A 9 -8.96 -11.64 48.14
CA GLU A 9 -9.67 -10.60 47.39
C GLU A 9 -9.07 -9.20 47.66
N LEU A 10 -8.86 -8.41 46.60
CA LEU A 10 -8.52 -7.00 46.75
C LEU A 10 -9.79 -6.18 46.92
N ARG A 11 -9.83 -5.31 47.92
CA ARG A 11 -10.92 -4.35 48.12
C ARG A 11 -10.59 -3.04 47.41
N ARG A 12 -11.48 -2.52 46.57
CA ARG A 12 -11.27 -1.23 45.88
C ARG A 12 -11.07 -0.08 46.89
N SER A 13 -10.10 0.80 46.61
CA SER A 13 -9.82 1.97 47.44
C SER A 13 -10.87 3.07 47.24
N LYS A 14 -11.45 3.57 48.35
CA LYS A 14 -12.37 4.72 48.34
C LYS A 14 -11.70 6.07 48.01
N LYS A 15 -10.36 6.13 48.07
CA LYS A 15 -9.58 7.35 47.81
C LYS A 15 -9.03 7.43 46.38
N ASP A 16 -8.91 6.29 45.72
CA ASP A 16 -8.32 6.16 44.39
C ASP A 16 -8.87 4.88 43.73
N PRO A 17 -9.92 4.98 42.88
CA PRO A 17 -10.59 3.83 42.28
C PRO A 17 -9.66 2.90 41.49
N ASN A 18 -8.53 3.42 41.00
CA ASN A 18 -7.52 2.72 40.20
C ASN A 18 -6.59 1.82 41.05
N TYR A 19 -6.88 1.60 42.34
CA TYR A 19 -6.10 0.72 43.20
C TYR A 19 -6.95 -0.17 44.10
N GLY A 20 -6.55 -1.44 44.17
CA GLY A 20 -7.03 -2.42 45.14
C GLY A 20 -6.13 -2.46 46.36
N LEU A 21 -6.74 -2.62 47.53
CA LEU A 21 -6.08 -2.79 48.82
C LEU A 21 -6.24 -4.24 49.26
N CYS A 22 -5.11 -4.92 49.53
CA CYS A 22 -5.14 -6.20 50.20
C CYS A 22 -5.07 -5.95 51.72
N ASP A 23 -6.14 -6.25 52.44
CA ASP A 23 -6.18 -6.02 53.89
C ASP A 23 -5.27 -7.01 54.67
N ASN A 24 -4.98 -8.20 54.11
CA ASN A 24 -4.00 -9.16 54.64
C ASN A 24 -2.54 -8.70 54.44
N CYS A 25 -2.12 -8.43 53.18
CA CYS A 25 -0.75 -7.97 52.89
C CYS A 25 -0.49 -6.49 53.21
N ARG A 26 -1.52 -5.70 53.54
CA ARG A 26 -1.50 -4.23 53.74
C ARG A 26 -0.81 -3.47 52.60
N LYS A 27 -1.00 -3.94 51.36
CA LYS A 27 -0.39 -3.36 50.15
C LYS A 27 -1.44 -2.99 49.13
N LYS A 28 -1.16 -1.93 48.38
CA LYS A 28 -1.96 -1.50 47.23
C LYS A 28 -1.43 -2.10 45.93
N PHE A 29 -2.33 -2.44 45.03
CA PHE A 29 -2.05 -2.99 43.70
C PHE A 29 -2.86 -2.19 42.68
N LYS A 30 -2.33 -1.95 41.48
CA LYS A 30 -3.08 -1.24 40.42
C LYS A 30 -4.33 -2.06 40.11
N TRP A 31 -5.48 -1.39 40.12
CA TRP A 31 -6.72 -1.98 39.66
C TRP A 31 -6.78 -1.81 38.14
N VAL A 32 -6.96 -2.92 37.43
CA VAL A 32 -7.40 -2.93 36.04
C VAL A 32 -8.90 -3.13 36.12
N ASP A 33 -9.63 -2.27 35.44
CA ASP A 33 -11.07 -2.41 35.24
C ASP A 33 -11.28 -2.94 33.84
N ASP A 34 -11.33 -4.27 33.75
CA ASP A 34 -11.95 -5.04 32.68
C ASP A 34 -13.46 -4.76 32.70
N TYR A 35 -13.84 -3.61 32.11
CA TYR A 35 -15.21 -3.26 31.74
C TYR A 35 -15.29 -2.90 30.27
N ASP A 36 -15.92 -3.80 29.53
CA ASP A 36 -16.43 -3.59 28.19
C ASP A 36 -17.66 -2.65 28.21
N GLU A 37 -17.83 -1.83 27.17
CA GLU A 37 -19.11 -1.84 26.43
C GLU A 37 -20.37 -1.36 27.19
N ASP A 38 -21.24 -2.33 27.49
CA ASP A 38 -22.67 -2.23 27.15
C ASP A 38 -23.66 -2.39 28.32
N ASP A 39 -24.42 -1.32 28.63
CA ASP A 39 -25.86 -1.42 28.87
C ASP A 39 -26.60 -0.08 28.61
N TYR A 40 -27.92 -0.15 28.44
CA TYR A 40 -28.80 0.92 27.98
C TYR A 40 -29.39 1.72 29.16
N GLU A 41 -29.38 3.05 29.10
CA GLU A 41 -30.21 3.89 29.98
C GLU A 41 -31.55 4.23 29.29
N GLU A 42 -32.62 3.59 29.78
CA GLU A 42 -34.03 3.92 29.52
C GLU A 42 -34.44 4.98 30.57
N ASP A 43 -34.61 6.25 30.13
CA ASP A 43 -34.87 7.40 31.01
C ASP A 43 -36.38 7.60 31.29
N ASP A 44 -36.97 6.83 32.21
CA ASP A 44 -38.28 7.14 32.79
C ASP A 44 -38.22 8.12 33.98
N GLU A 45 -38.54 9.37 33.67
CA GLU A 45 -39.36 10.32 34.45
C GLU A 45 -39.42 10.14 35.99
N TYR A 46 -38.71 10.98 36.75
CA TYR A 46 -39.27 11.70 37.93
C TYR A 46 -38.31 12.80 38.42
N ILE A 47 -38.68 14.09 38.28
CA ILE A 47 -37.98 15.21 38.93
C ILE A 47 -38.85 15.75 40.07
N GLU A 48 -38.40 15.57 41.31
CA GLU A 48 -39.06 16.12 42.48
C GLU A 48 -38.78 17.63 42.63
N GLU A 49 -39.83 18.46 42.64
CA GLU A 49 -39.70 19.92 42.70
C GLU A 49 -39.26 20.43 44.10
N LYS A 50 -38.26 21.32 44.17
CA LYS A 50 -38.24 22.40 45.19
C LYS A 50 -37.74 23.75 44.62
N PRO A 51 -38.31 24.91 45.02
CA PRO A 51 -38.17 26.16 44.28
C PRO A 51 -37.30 27.24 44.96
N ALA A 52 -36.68 28.13 44.15
CA ALA A 52 -37.02 29.57 44.11
C ALA A 52 -35.88 30.52 43.67
N LYS A 53 -36.04 31.08 42.46
CA LYS A 53 -35.77 32.49 42.07
C LYS A 53 -34.34 33.06 42.17
N ARG A 54 -33.76 33.35 40.99
CA ARG A 54 -33.44 34.74 40.58
C ARG A 54 -33.39 34.87 39.05
N LYS A 55 -33.80 36.04 38.53
CA LYS A 55 -33.92 36.33 37.09
C LYS A 55 -32.66 37.03 36.57
N THR A 56 -32.20 36.72 35.34
CA THR A 56 -31.78 37.74 34.33
C THR A 56 -31.51 37.16 32.93
N LYS A 57 -32.25 37.69 31.94
CA LYS A 57 -31.81 38.10 30.58
C LYS A 57 -31.17 37.07 29.60
N SER A 58 -32.04 36.41 28.85
CA SER A 58 -32.09 36.35 27.37
C SER A 58 -30.81 36.64 26.53
N VAL A 59 -30.38 35.63 25.76
CA VAL A 59 -29.72 35.76 24.44
C VAL A 59 -30.33 34.68 23.52
N PRO A 60 -30.71 34.97 22.25
CA PRO A 60 -31.41 34.01 21.40
C PRO A 60 -30.47 33.02 20.68
N ASN A 61 -30.94 31.77 20.53
CA ASN A 61 -30.24 30.67 19.87
C ASN A 61 -30.50 30.67 18.35
N ALA A 62 -29.45 30.74 17.54
CA ALA A 62 -29.54 30.70 16.08
C ALA A 62 -29.33 29.28 15.53
N ARG A 63 -30.43 28.56 15.26
CA ARG A 63 -30.40 27.29 14.50
C ARG A 63 -30.13 27.57 13.02
N SER A 64 -29.04 27.03 12.47
CA SER A 64 -28.91 26.80 11.03
C SER A 64 -29.25 25.33 10.71
N ARG A 65 -30.21 25.11 9.80
CA ARG A 65 -30.53 23.79 9.24
C ARG A 65 -30.04 23.78 7.79
N SER A 66 -28.94 23.09 7.50
CA SER A 66 -28.55 22.81 6.11
C SER A 66 -29.47 21.73 5.53
N LYS A 67 -30.04 21.99 4.34
CA LYS A 67 -30.82 20.99 3.57
C LYS A 67 -29.94 20.44 2.46
N HIS A 68 -29.39 19.23 2.63
CA HIS A 68 -28.75 18.53 1.52
C HIS A 68 -29.79 18.07 0.48
N LYS A 69 -29.68 18.57 -0.75
CA LYS A 69 -30.44 18.07 -1.90
C LYS A 69 -29.85 16.75 -2.38
N LYS A 70 -30.65 15.68 -2.45
CA LYS A 70 -30.29 14.44 -3.18
C LYS A 70 -30.07 14.77 -4.66
N LYS A 71 -28.93 14.37 -5.22
CA LYS A 71 -28.64 14.40 -6.66
C LYS A 71 -28.74 12.96 -7.20
N LYS A 72 -29.52 12.73 -8.27
CA LYS A 72 -29.61 11.42 -8.94
C LYS A 72 -28.29 11.12 -9.68
N SER A 73 -27.86 9.85 -9.69
CA SER A 73 -26.66 9.37 -10.37
C SER A 73 -27.00 8.73 -11.73
N ASN A 74 -26.21 9.05 -12.76
CA ASN A 74 -26.41 8.59 -14.14
C ASN A 74 -25.61 7.30 -14.43
N GLY A 75 -25.72 6.29 -13.56
CA GLY A 75 -24.88 5.08 -13.62
C GLY A 75 -25.06 4.19 -14.87
N MET A 76 -26.18 4.34 -15.60
CA MET A 76 -26.56 3.41 -16.67
C MET A 76 -25.80 3.62 -17.99
N VAL A 77 -25.30 4.83 -18.28
CA VAL A 77 -24.61 5.12 -19.55
C VAL A 77 -23.17 4.60 -19.56
N ILE A 78 -22.49 4.65 -18.42
CA ILE A 78 -21.09 4.24 -18.29
C ILE A 78 -20.92 2.73 -18.52
N GLY A 79 -21.84 1.90 -18.00
CA GLY A 79 -21.81 0.45 -18.19
C GLY A 79 -21.91 0.02 -19.67
N ILE A 80 -22.68 0.75 -20.48
CA ILE A 80 -22.81 0.46 -21.92
C ILE A 80 -21.51 0.75 -22.67
N VAL A 81 -20.83 1.86 -22.35
CA VAL A 81 -19.54 2.22 -22.96
C VAL A 81 -18.46 1.18 -22.61
N ILE A 82 -18.38 0.76 -21.35
CA ILE A 82 -17.43 -0.27 -20.90
C ILE A 82 -17.68 -1.60 -21.62
N ALA A 83 -18.94 -2.04 -21.72
CA ALA A 83 -19.30 -3.28 -22.41
C ALA A 83 -18.89 -3.28 -23.90
N LEU A 84 -19.04 -2.14 -24.59
CA LEU A 84 -18.63 -2.00 -25.99
C LEU A 84 -17.10 -2.04 -26.17
N VAL A 85 -16.34 -1.41 -25.26
CA VAL A 85 -14.87 -1.43 -25.30
C VAL A 85 -14.33 -2.85 -25.10
N VAL A 86 -14.85 -3.59 -24.11
CA VAL A 86 -14.46 -4.98 -23.86
C VAL A 86 -14.72 -5.89 -25.07
N LEU A 87 -15.86 -5.70 -25.74
CA LEU A 87 -16.24 -6.49 -26.92
C LEU A 87 -15.28 -6.24 -28.10
N LEU A 88 -14.87 -4.98 -28.33
CA LEU A 88 -13.89 -4.63 -29.37
C LEU A 88 -12.50 -5.26 -29.10
N ILE A 89 -12.04 -5.27 -27.84
CA ILE A 89 -10.77 -5.89 -27.46
C ILE A 89 -10.80 -7.41 -27.72
N ALA A 90 -11.91 -8.09 -27.37
CA ALA A 90 -12.07 -9.52 -27.63
C ALA A 90 -12.01 -9.86 -29.13
N VAL A 91 -12.63 -9.04 -29.99
CA VAL A 91 -12.56 -9.22 -31.46
C VAL A 91 -11.14 -9.01 -32.00
N ALA A 92 -10.41 -8.02 -31.51
CA ALA A 92 -9.02 -7.78 -31.92
C ALA A 92 -8.09 -8.97 -31.57
N ILE A 93 -8.26 -9.55 -30.38
CA ILE A 93 -7.53 -10.75 -29.95
C ILE A 93 -7.80 -11.93 -30.89
N ILE A 94 -9.07 -12.21 -31.21
CA ILE A 94 -9.46 -13.30 -32.12
C ILE A 94 -8.82 -13.11 -33.50
N LEU A 95 -8.83 -11.89 -34.04
CA LEU A 95 -8.21 -11.58 -35.34
C LEU A 95 -6.69 -11.76 -35.33
N PHE A 96 -6.02 -11.48 -34.22
CA PHE A 96 -4.57 -11.69 -34.07
C PHE A 96 -4.22 -13.19 -34.06
N PHE A 97 -4.95 -14.00 -33.30
CA PHE A 97 -4.73 -15.45 -33.23
C PHE A 97 -5.07 -16.21 -34.52
N VAL A 98 -6.01 -15.71 -35.33
CA VAL A 98 -6.36 -16.31 -36.64
C VAL A 98 -5.31 -16.03 -37.73
N LYS A 99 -4.43 -15.03 -37.54
CA LYS A 99 -3.60 -14.49 -38.64
C LYS A 99 -2.07 -14.64 -38.47
N GLY A 100 -1.60 -15.19 -37.34
CA GLY A 100 -0.17 -15.31 -37.02
C GLY A 100 0.29 -16.75 -36.77
N ARG A 101 0.32 -17.61 -37.80
CA ARG A 101 0.89 -18.97 -37.66
C ARG A 101 1.47 -19.60 -38.93
N ASP A 102 2.37 -18.88 -39.60
CA ASP A 102 3.40 -19.50 -40.44
C ASP A 102 4.77 -19.32 -39.76
N LYS A 103 5.55 -20.40 -39.72
CA LYS A 103 6.92 -20.42 -39.18
C LYS A 103 7.81 -21.22 -40.11
N ASP A 104 8.89 -20.58 -40.55
CA ASP A 104 9.83 -21.12 -41.51
C ASP A 104 10.64 -22.29 -40.94
N LYS A 105 11.01 -23.22 -41.82
CA LYS A 105 11.98 -24.28 -41.57
C LYS A 105 12.85 -24.50 -42.79
N GLU A 106 14.10 -24.07 -42.74
CA GLU A 106 15.20 -24.72 -43.45
C GLU A 106 16.51 -24.36 -42.72
N LYS A 107 17.31 -25.37 -42.37
CA LYS A 107 18.73 -25.23 -41.97
C LYS A 107 19.45 -26.42 -42.59
N ASP A 108 20.38 -26.16 -43.49
CA ASP A 108 21.31 -27.18 -44.00
C ASP A 108 22.75 -26.63 -44.08
N SER A 109 23.66 -27.53 -44.39
CA SER A 109 24.97 -27.73 -43.77
C SER A 109 26.16 -26.91 -44.32
N GLN A 110 27.24 -26.93 -43.52
CA GLN A 110 28.67 -26.73 -43.87
C GLN A 110 29.18 -27.74 -44.94
N PRO A 111 30.48 -27.83 -45.33
CA PRO A 111 31.67 -26.94 -45.17
C PRO A 111 32.53 -26.81 -46.47
N GLN A 112 33.72 -26.17 -46.43
CA GLN A 112 35.01 -26.43 -47.18
C GLN A 112 35.94 -25.19 -47.02
N ASN A 113 37.27 -25.15 -47.22
CA ASN A 113 38.41 -26.08 -47.03
C ASN A 113 39.74 -25.23 -47.07
N ASN A 114 40.88 -25.76 -46.60
CA ASN A 114 42.16 -25.05 -46.41
C ASN A 114 42.95 -24.73 -47.70
N GLN A 115 43.84 -23.72 -47.66
CA GLN A 115 45.20 -23.80 -48.26
C GLN A 115 46.20 -22.72 -47.77
N GLU A 116 47.49 -22.96 -48.01
CA GLU A 116 48.69 -22.27 -47.47
C GLU A 116 49.79 -22.25 -48.59
N VAL A 117 50.92 -21.53 -48.60
CA VAL A 117 51.76 -20.81 -47.59
C VAL A 117 52.46 -19.62 -48.29
N GLN A 118 52.75 -18.49 -47.61
CA GLN A 118 54.03 -17.73 -47.76
C GLN A 118 54.22 -16.48 -46.85
N LYS A 119 55.46 -16.30 -46.38
CA LYS A 119 56.09 -15.20 -45.57
C LYS A 119 57.53 -15.05 -46.12
N PRO A 120 58.23 -13.88 -46.19
CA PRO A 120 58.40 -12.76 -45.23
C PRO A 120 58.13 -11.35 -45.84
N SER A 121 58.24 -10.19 -45.16
CA SER A 121 59.14 -9.74 -44.07
C SER A 121 58.56 -8.51 -43.30
N SER A 122 59.20 -8.14 -42.17
CA SER A 122 59.32 -6.79 -41.52
C SER A 122 58.40 -5.63 -42.02
N GLU A 123 57.72 -4.83 -41.18
CA GLU A 123 57.96 -4.44 -39.77
C GLU A 123 56.69 -3.81 -39.10
N ASP A 124 56.69 -3.81 -37.75
CA ASP A 124 55.94 -2.93 -36.81
C ASP A 124 54.42 -3.14 -36.48
N ALA A 125 54.03 -2.68 -35.27
CA ALA A 125 52.69 -2.49 -34.68
C ALA A 125 51.84 -3.69 -34.19
N THR A 126 52.34 -4.38 -33.16
CA THR A 126 51.69 -4.68 -31.84
C THR A 126 50.15 -4.58 -31.66
N LEU A 127 49.52 -5.68 -31.16
CA LEU A 127 48.19 -5.86 -30.49
C LEU A 127 47.01 -5.00 -31.00
N ASN A 128 45.95 -5.49 -31.67
CA ASN A 128 45.16 -6.73 -31.54
C ASN A 128 44.38 -6.86 -30.20
N GLY A 129 43.04 -6.79 -30.25
CA GLY A 129 42.16 -7.12 -29.11
C GLY A 129 41.05 -6.14 -28.72
N GLN A 130 40.33 -5.50 -29.66
CA GLN A 130 39.09 -4.79 -29.32
C GLN A 130 37.94 -5.78 -29.10
N GLU A 131 37.73 -6.16 -27.84
CA GLU A 131 36.51 -6.84 -27.41
C GLU A 131 35.35 -5.84 -27.51
N GLN A 132 34.53 -5.98 -28.55
CA GLN A 132 33.38 -5.12 -28.79
C GLN A 132 32.33 -5.42 -27.70
N PRO A 133 31.90 -4.43 -26.89
CA PRO A 133 30.86 -4.66 -25.90
C PRO A 133 29.59 -5.13 -26.60
N GLN A 134 29.19 -6.37 -26.34
CA GLN A 134 27.86 -6.84 -26.65
C GLN A 134 26.93 -6.04 -25.74
N THR A 135 26.25 -5.02 -26.30
CA THR A 135 25.23 -4.26 -25.59
C THR A 135 24.04 -5.18 -25.32
N THR A 136 24.13 -5.96 -24.23
CA THR A 136 22.97 -6.59 -23.61
C THR A 136 21.94 -5.47 -23.42
N PRO A 137 20.71 -5.62 -23.93
CA PRO A 137 19.74 -4.56 -23.83
C PRO A 137 19.46 -4.31 -22.34
N GLU A 138 19.61 -3.05 -21.93
CA GLU A 138 19.52 -2.65 -20.53
C GLU A 138 18.12 -3.00 -20.01
N LEU A 139 18.05 -4.02 -19.13
CA LEU A 139 16.81 -4.39 -18.47
C LEU A 139 16.35 -3.20 -17.64
N THR A 140 15.05 -2.91 -17.69
CA THR A 140 14.47 -1.77 -16.98
C THR A 140 14.47 -2.05 -15.49
N ASP A 141 15.54 -1.61 -14.83
CA ASP A 141 15.72 -1.75 -13.38
C ASP A 141 14.78 -0.78 -12.63
N LEU A 142 13.76 -1.36 -11.98
CA LEU A 142 12.84 -0.64 -11.10
C LEU A 142 13.28 -0.64 -9.63
N THR A 143 14.43 -1.22 -9.28
CA THR A 143 14.90 -1.23 -7.89
C THR A 143 15.26 0.17 -7.37
N GLY A 144 15.37 0.29 -6.05
CA GLY A 144 15.66 1.56 -5.37
C GLY A 144 14.41 2.24 -4.83
N ILE A 145 14.52 3.56 -4.62
CA ILE A 145 13.51 4.37 -3.89
C ILE A 145 12.64 5.14 -4.88
N TRP A 146 11.33 5.09 -4.65
CA TRP A 146 10.30 5.77 -5.41
C TRP A 146 9.43 6.59 -4.46
N ARG A 147 9.02 7.79 -4.87
CA ARG A 147 8.35 8.75 -3.99
C ARG A 147 7.22 9.49 -4.70
N SER A 148 6.09 9.69 -4.02
CA SER A 148 5.01 10.55 -4.50
C SER A 148 5.39 12.02 -4.40
N GLU A 149 4.61 12.89 -5.04
CA GLU A 149 4.65 14.32 -4.68
C GLU A 149 4.34 14.48 -3.18
N SER A 150 4.96 15.49 -2.56
CA SER A 150 4.75 15.83 -1.15
C SER A 150 3.50 16.70 -1.00
N ASN A 151 2.61 16.33 -0.09
CA ASN A 151 1.42 17.09 0.26
C ASN A 151 1.41 17.36 1.77
N GLU A 152 1.38 18.63 2.17
CA GLU A 152 1.42 19.08 3.58
C GLU A 152 2.57 18.45 4.40
N GLY A 153 3.70 18.12 3.77
CA GLY A 153 4.86 17.51 4.42
C GLY A 153 4.81 15.98 4.53
N ALA A 154 3.77 15.35 3.98
CA ALA A 154 3.62 13.89 3.89
C ALA A 154 3.76 13.39 2.45
N TRP A 155 4.25 12.16 2.28
CA TRP A 155 4.36 11.48 0.98
C TRP A 155 4.28 9.96 1.13
N MET A 156 4.01 9.26 0.03
CA MET A 156 4.20 7.81 -0.07
C MET A 156 5.61 7.54 -0.58
N GLU A 157 6.31 6.59 0.04
CA GLU A 157 7.64 6.16 -0.37
C GLU A 157 7.68 4.65 -0.54
N ALA A 158 8.05 4.17 -1.72
CA ALA A 158 8.27 2.75 -1.97
C ALA A 158 9.75 2.44 -2.10
N THR A 159 10.20 1.32 -1.52
CA THR A 159 11.53 0.76 -1.73
C THR A 159 11.39 -0.61 -2.39
N ILE A 160 12.04 -0.78 -3.53
CA ILE A 160 11.99 -2.01 -4.34
C ILE A 160 13.35 -2.69 -4.28
N SER A 161 13.38 -3.93 -3.78
CA SER A 161 14.53 -4.85 -3.85
C SER A 161 14.42 -5.75 -5.09
N ALA A 162 15.28 -6.75 -5.21
CA ALA A 162 15.22 -7.74 -6.29
C ALA A 162 13.91 -8.58 -6.29
N ASP A 163 13.26 -8.71 -5.14
CA ASP A 163 12.21 -9.70 -4.85
C ASP A 163 11.05 -9.18 -3.98
N SER A 164 11.16 -7.96 -3.43
CA SER A 164 10.17 -7.36 -2.56
C SER A 164 9.94 -5.88 -2.84
N ILE A 165 8.77 -5.38 -2.44
CA ILE A 165 8.41 -3.97 -2.38
C ILE A 165 7.86 -3.66 -0.99
N SER A 166 8.44 -2.67 -0.31
CA SER A 166 7.83 -1.99 0.82
C SER A 166 7.27 -0.65 0.38
N VAL A 167 6.20 -0.18 1.02
CA VAL A 167 5.64 1.16 0.86
C VAL A 167 5.31 1.72 2.24
N ASP A 168 5.92 2.85 2.57
CA ASP A 168 5.63 3.63 3.77
C ASP A 168 4.79 4.86 3.42
N TRP A 169 3.86 5.20 4.30
CA TRP A 169 3.42 6.58 4.48
C TRP A 169 4.47 7.30 5.32
N VAL A 170 5.05 8.37 4.78
CA VAL A 170 6.08 9.17 5.43
C VAL A 170 5.51 10.54 5.76
N SER A 171 5.72 11.03 6.98
CA SER A 171 5.26 12.34 7.46
C SER A 171 6.31 13.03 8.33
N ASP A 172 5.98 14.22 8.83
CA ASP A 172 6.82 14.97 9.78
C ASP A 172 8.25 15.18 9.24
N GLU A 173 8.32 15.65 7.99
CA GLU A 173 9.55 15.90 7.22
C GLU A 173 10.46 14.66 7.05
N GLY A 174 9.92 13.45 7.22
CA GLY A 174 10.65 12.19 7.12
C GLY A 174 10.95 11.53 8.47
N SER A 175 10.62 12.19 9.60
CA SER A 175 10.88 11.65 10.93
C SER A 175 9.86 10.58 11.37
N THR A 176 8.66 10.55 10.77
CA THR A 176 7.65 9.52 10.98
C THR A 176 7.50 8.67 9.73
N ARG A 177 7.53 7.34 9.89
CA ARG A 177 7.24 6.36 8.83
C ARG A 177 6.22 5.34 9.35
N SER A 178 5.17 5.09 8.58
CA SER A 178 4.14 4.10 8.89
C SER A 178 3.98 3.16 7.70
N ILE A 179 4.12 1.86 7.93
CA ILE A 179 3.98 0.84 6.87
C ILE A 179 2.57 0.90 6.27
N TYR A 180 2.49 1.11 4.95
CA TYR A 180 1.27 0.96 4.17
C TYR A 180 1.22 -0.40 3.45
N TRP A 181 2.37 -0.89 2.95
CA TRP A 181 2.47 -2.19 2.27
C TRP A 181 3.84 -2.82 2.48
N VAL A 182 3.87 -4.14 2.59
CA VAL A 182 5.07 -4.95 2.35
C VAL A 182 4.63 -6.18 1.58
N GLY A 183 5.30 -6.51 0.48
CA GLY A 183 4.93 -7.65 -0.34
C GLY A 183 5.96 -8.03 -1.40
N THR A 184 5.64 -9.03 -2.21
CA THR A 184 6.53 -9.54 -3.25
C THR A 184 6.69 -8.55 -4.42
N TYR A 185 7.85 -8.55 -5.05
CA TYR A 185 8.11 -7.90 -6.33
C TYR A 185 8.66 -8.94 -7.31
N THR A 186 8.29 -8.80 -8.58
CA THR A 186 8.83 -9.60 -9.68
C THR A 186 9.54 -8.64 -10.61
N ALA A 187 10.81 -8.88 -10.93
CA ALA A 187 11.53 -8.04 -11.87
C ALA A 187 11.08 -8.31 -13.33
N PRO A 188 11.07 -7.30 -14.22
CA PRO A 188 10.87 -7.53 -15.65
C PRO A 188 12.04 -8.33 -16.23
N THR A 189 11.73 -9.28 -17.11
CA THR A 189 12.73 -10.16 -17.76
C THR A 189 13.23 -9.64 -19.11
N GLU A 190 12.63 -8.55 -19.60
CA GLU A 190 12.91 -7.92 -20.89
C GLU A 190 12.91 -6.39 -20.72
N PRO A 191 13.52 -5.61 -21.63
CA PRO A 191 13.42 -4.14 -21.61
C PRO A 191 11.98 -3.70 -21.90
N ILE A 192 11.44 -2.82 -21.08
CA ILE A 192 10.01 -2.51 -21.06
C ILE A 192 9.70 -1.03 -20.79
N GLU A 193 8.78 -0.47 -21.58
CA GLU A 193 8.21 0.86 -21.31
C GLU A 193 7.04 0.82 -20.32
N ASN A 194 6.37 -0.34 -20.23
CA ASN A 194 5.19 -0.57 -19.39
C ASN A 194 5.33 -1.93 -18.69
N TYR A 195 5.02 -1.97 -17.40
CA TYR A 195 5.02 -3.19 -16.58
C TYR A 195 3.78 -3.23 -15.69
N THR A 196 3.29 -4.43 -15.40
CA THR A 196 2.32 -4.64 -14.32
C THR A 196 2.71 -5.89 -13.56
N TRP A 197 2.71 -5.83 -12.23
CA TRP A 197 2.92 -6.98 -11.37
C TRP A 197 1.92 -6.99 -10.21
N VAL A 198 1.59 -8.20 -9.76
CA VAL A 198 0.77 -8.41 -8.56
C VAL A 198 1.72 -8.75 -7.41
N SER A 199 1.76 -7.86 -6.43
CA SER A 199 2.46 -8.06 -5.16
C SER A 199 1.59 -8.88 -4.22
N ASN A 200 2.14 -9.93 -3.61
CA ASN A 200 1.48 -10.70 -2.55
C ASN A 200 1.89 -10.11 -1.20
N ARG A 201 0.92 -9.91 -0.30
CA ARG A 201 1.12 -9.28 1.02
C ARG A 201 2.01 -10.12 1.92
N ASN A 202 2.96 -9.49 2.60
CA ASN A 202 3.63 -10.06 3.78
C ASN A 202 2.79 -9.73 5.02
N ALA A 203 1.96 -10.68 5.45
CA ALA A 203 1.08 -10.51 6.61
C ALA A 203 1.85 -10.29 7.92
N GLU A 204 2.93 -11.03 8.17
CA GLU A 204 3.76 -10.93 9.39
C GLU A 204 4.25 -9.50 9.66
N GLN A 205 4.64 -8.76 8.61
CA GLN A 205 5.10 -7.37 8.71
C GLN A 205 3.98 -6.32 8.71
N THR A 206 2.74 -6.69 8.35
CA THR A 206 1.65 -5.73 8.14
C THR A 206 0.45 -5.91 9.08
N ASP A 207 0.22 -7.08 9.67
CA ASP A 207 -0.91 -7.37 10.56
C ASP A 207 -0.95 -6.45 11.80
N ASN A 208 0.21 -6.00 12.27
CA ASN A 208 0.34 -5.10 13.43
C ASN A 208 0.54 -3.62 13.04
N ALA A 209 0.55 -3.29 11.75
CA ALA A 209 0.75 -1.93 11.26
C ALA A 209 -0.60 -1.24 11.03
N LEU A 210 -0.95 -0.29 11.90
CA LEU A 210 -2.26 0.39 11.94
C LEU A 210 -2.71 0.99 10.59
N LEU A 211 -1.76 1.43 9.76
CA LEU A 211 -2.02 2.08 8.47
C LEU A 211 -1.77 1.16 7.27
N ALA A 212 -1.43 -0.12 7.50
CA ALA A 212 -1.20 -1.05 6.41
C ALA A 212 -2.50 -1.46 5.71
N SER A 213 -2.42 -1.61 4.39
CA SER A 213 -3.47 -2.23 3.61
C SER A 213 -3.60 -3.71 3.97
N THR A 214 -4.83 -4.12 4.24
CA THR A 214 -5.18 -5.51 4.61
C THR A 214 -5.45 -6.42 3.40
N ASP A 215 -5.39 -5.89 2.18
CA ASP A 215 -5.60 -6.64 0.93
C ASP A 215 -4.57 -7.78 0.79
N ASP A 216 -5.00 -8.99 0.41
CA ASP A 216 -4.06 -10.11 0.21
C ASP A 216 -3.03 -9.85 -0.91
N THR A 217 -3.42 -9.05 -1.90
CA THR A 217 -2.58 -8.68 -3.04
C THR A 217 -2.76 -7.21 -3.43
N LYS A 218 -1.74 -6.65 -4.10
CA LYS A 218 -1.80 -5.30 -4.66
C LYS A 218 -1.16 -5.27 -6.03
N GLU A 219 -1.92 -4.79 -7.02
CA GLU A 219 -1.40 -4.56 -8.37
C GLU A 219 -0.65 -3.23 -8.41
N PHE A 220 0.54 -3.27 -8.98
CA PHE A 220 1.36 -2.10 -9.29
C PHE A 220 1.61 -2.07 -10.80
N THR A 221 1.57 -0.87 -11.38
CA THR A 221 1.88 -0.64 -12.79
C THR A 221 2.98 0.41 -12.93
N TYR A 222 4.04 0.07 -13.65
CA TYR A 222 5.06 1.02 -14.10
C TYR A 222 4.74 1.46 -15.53
N ALA A 223 4.71 2.77 -15.78
CA ALA A 223 4.55 3.34 -17.12
C ALA A 223 5.13 4.76 -17.14
N SER A 224 5.72 5.18 -18.26
CA SER A 224 6.21 6.56 -18.47
C SER A 224 7.12 7.10 -17.35
N GLY A 225 7.96 6.26 -16.75
CA GLY A 225 8.87 6.64 -15.66
C GLY A 225 8.21 6.78 -14.27
N LYS A 226 6.96 6.32 -14.11
CA LYS A 226 6.20 6.36 -12.84
C LYS A 226 5.69 4.97 -12.45
N ILE A 227 5.60 4.71 -11.15
CA ILE A 227 4.88 3.55 -10.58
C ILE A 227 3.52 4.05 -10.06
N SER A 228 2.45 3.32 -10.34
CA SER A 228 1.11 3.63 -9.85
C SER A 228 0.39 2.40 -9.26
N TYR A 229 -0.45 2.65 -8.27
CA TYR A 229 -1.23 1.63 -7.54
C TYR A 229 -2.36 2.30 -6.75
N SER A 230 -3.35 1.52 -6.31
CA SER A 230 -4.45 2.01 -5.48
C SER A 230 -4.06 2.06 -3.99
N VAL A 231 -4.23 3.23 -3.37
CA VAL A 231 -4.16 3.42 -1.92
C VAL A 231 -5.56 3.42 -1.34
N SER A 232 -5.86 2.49 -0.42
CA SER A 232 -7.17 2.36 0.23
C SER A 232 -7.02 2.44 1.74
N MET A 233 -7.63 3.45 2.38
CA MET A 233 -7.59 3.66 3.83
C MET A 233 -8.92 4.26 4.31
N MET A 234 -9.45 3.77 5.44
CA MET A 234 -10.64 4.32 6.11
C MET A 234 -11.85 4.56 5.17
N GLY A 235 -12.10 3.65 4.22
CA GLY A 235 -13.20 3.74 3.26
C GLY A 235 -12.98 4.74 2.11
N THR A 236 -11.79 5.32 1.98
CA THR A 236 -11.38 6.16 0.85
C THR A 236 -10.34 5.43 0.00
N THR A 237 -10.46 5.51 -1.33
CA THR A 237 -9.50 4.94 -2.28
C THR A 237 -9.04 6.00 -3.28
N THR A 238 -7.73 6.09 -3.49
CA THR A 238 -7.07 7.05 -4.39
C THR A 238 -6.02 6.33 -5.23
N GLN A 239 -5.88 6.70 -6.52
CA GLN A 239 -4.75 6.25 -7.33
C GLN A 239 -3.50 7.04 -6.93
N MET A 240 -2.46 6.34 -6.50
CA MET A 240 -1.16 6.95 -6.16
C MET A 240 -0.22 6.87 -7.36
N GLU A 241 0.65 7.87 -7.50
CA GLU A 241 1.76 7.89 -8.45
C GLU A 241 3.07 8.17 -7.71
N LEU A 242 4.11 7.39 -8.01
CA LEU A 242 5.48 7.56 -7.51
C LEU A 242 6.43 7.80 -8.69
N SER A 243 7.35 8.73 -8.53
CA SER A 243 8.50 8.93 -9.42
C SER A 243 9.77 8.43 -8.74
N ARG A 244 10.82 8.07 -9.49
CA ARG A 244 12.10 7.64 -8.88
C ARG A 244 12.67 8.78 -8.04
N ALA A 245 13.09 8.49 -6.81
CA ALA A 245 13.74 9.48 -5.96
C ALA A 245 15.10 9.89 -6.55
N GLN A 246 15.47 11.16 -6.37
CA GLN A 246 16.75 11.75 -6.79
C GLN A 246 17.78 11.68 -5.67
#